data_AF-A0A944Y6G3-F1
#
_entry.id   AF-A0A944Y6G3-F1
#
_cell.length_a   1.000
_cell.length_b   1.000
_cell.length_c   1.000
_cell.angle_alpha   90.00
_cell.angle_beta   90.00
_cell.angle_gamma   90.00
#
_symmetry.space_group_name_H-M   'P 1'
#
loop_
_entity.id
_entity.type
_entity.pdbx_description
1 polymer ?
#
loop_
_entity_poly.entity_id
_entity_poly.type
_entity_poly.pdbx_seq_one_letter_code
_entity_poly.pdbx_strand_id
1 'polypeptide(L)'
;MSYETYKLIHLFSLIAIVVCLTTNGLSPAPKKWAKITGMVASLLLMVAGMGLLARTGHSHGAGWPIWVKIKIGIWLVLAVGGPIAYKRLPSKRPLILGMALALLAAAISLVVFR
;
A
#
# COMPACT_ATOMS: atom_id res chain seq x y z
N MET A 1 -2.40 20.57 6.81
CA MET A 1 -2.84 19.43 7.64
C MET A 1 -1.73 19.07 8.62
N SER A 2 -2.09 18.61 9.82
CA SER A 2 -1.12 18.25 10.86
C SER A 2 -0.46 16.90 10.57
N TYR A 3 0.62 16.59 11.27
CA TYR A 3 1.30 15.29 11.18
C TYR A 3 0.34 14.14 11.54
N GLU A 4 -0.47 14.34 12.58
CA GLU A 4 -1.47 13.41 13.09
C GLU A 4 -2.53 13.12 12.04
N THR A 5 -3.00 14.14 11.31
CA THR A 5 -3.98 13.93 10.24
C THR A 5 -3.42 13.03 9.14
N TYR A 6 -2.18 13.26 8.70
CA TYR A 6 -1.55 12.39 7.72
C TYR A 6 -1.33 10.98 8.26
N LYS A 7 -0.97 10.84 9.55
CA LYS A 7 -0.79 9.53 10.20
C LYS A 7 -2.08 8.72 10.20
N LEU A 8 -3.21 9.35 10.54
CA LEU A 8 -4.51 8.72 10.51
C LEU A 8 -4.90 8.28 9.09
N ILE A 9 -4.79 9.17 8.11
CA ILE A 9 -5.12 8.83 6.71
C ILE A 9 -4.24 7.68 6.22
N HIS A 10 -2.95 7.70 6.52
CA HIS A 10 -2.02 6.64 6.12
C HIS A 10 -2.42 5.28 6.74
N LEU A 11 -2.73 5.27 8.04
CA LEU A 11 -3.13 4.05 8.75
C LEU A 11 -4.47 3.50 8.24
N PHE A 12 -5.51 4.34 8.12
CA PHE A 12 -6.81 3.90 7.62
C PHE A 12 -6.73 3.40 6.16
N SER A 13 -5.92 4.07 5.33
CA SER A 13 -5.68 3.64 3.96
C SER A 13 -5.00 2.27 3.89
N LEU A 14 -4.03 2.02 4.78
CA LEU A 14 -3.34 0.73 4.87
C LEU A 14 -4.34 -0.40 5.22
N ILE A 15 -5.20 -0.18 6.22
CA ILE A 15 -6.24 -1.14 6.61
C ILE A 15 -7.20 -1.39 5.46
N ALA A 16 -7.66 -0.32 4.79
CA ALA A 16 -8.56 -0.43 3.65
C ALA A 16 -7.95 -1.22 2.49
N ILE A 17 -6.64 -1.05 2.22
CA ILE A 17 -5.92 -1.84 1.21
C ILE A 17 -5.92 -3.33 1.57
N VAL A 18 -5.63 -3.68 2.83
CA VAL A 18 -5.63 -5.08 3.26
C VAL A 18 -7.01 -5.70 3.05
N VAL A 19 -8.08 -5.03 3.50
CA VAL A 19 -9.47 -5.49 3.30
C VAL A 19 -9.82 -5.64 1.83
N CYS A 20 -9.43 -4.69 0.98
CA CYS A 20 -9.71 -4.73 -0.44
C CYS A 20 -8.89 -5.83 -1.16
N LEU A 21 -7.63 -6.04 -0.77
CA LEU A 21 -6.78 -7.09 -1.33
C LEU A 21 -7.29 -8.48 -0.97
N THR A 22 -7.69 -8.71 0.29
CA THR A 22 -8.27 -9.99 0.73
C THR A 22 -9.59 -10.25 0.04
N THR A 23 -10.47 -9.23 -0.05
CA THR A 23 -11.74 -9.34 -0.76
C THR A 23 -11.52 -9.71 -2.24
N ASN A 24 -10.59 -9.06 -2.94
CA ASN A 24 -10.31 -9.38 -4.34
C ASN A 24 -9.58 -10.73 -4.53
N GLY A 25 -8.76 -11.15 -3.56
CA GLY A 25 -8.00 -12.39 -3.62
C GLY A 25 -8.81 -13.65 -3.30
N LEU A 26 -9.78 -13.54 -2.38
CA LEU A 26 -10.54 -14.69 -1.86
C LEU A 26 -11.98 -14.75 -2.36
N SER A 27 -12.55 -13.65 -2.87
CA SER A 27 -13.92 -13.69 -3.41
C SER A 27 -13.97 -14.51 -4.70
N PRO A 28 -15.00 -15.36 -4.87
CA PRO A 28 -15.19 -16.14 -6.10
C PRO A 28 -15.45 -15.21 -7.31
N ALA A 29 -16.13 -14.08 -7.08
CA ALA A 29 -16.39 -13.06 -8.09
C ALA A 29 -15.76 -11.71 -7.70
N PRO A 30 -15.19 -10.95 -8.66
CA PRO A 30 -14.59 -9.65 -8.39
C PRO A 30 -15.65 -8.65 -7.93
N LYS A 31 -15.38 -7.93 -6.85
CA LYS A 31 -16.28 -6.90 -6.31
C LYS A 31 -15.81 -5.52 -6.78
N LYS A 32 -16.61 -4.86 -7.62
CA LYS A 32 -16.27 -3.54 -8.20
C LYS A 32 -15.93 -2.49 -7.13
N TRP A 33 -16.69 -2.47 -6.03
CA TRP A 33 -16.44 -1.56 -4.90
C TRP A 33 -15.05 -1.80 -4.30
N ALA A 34 -14.65 -3.06 -4.05
CA ALA A 34 -13.37 -3.37 -3.42
C ALA A 34 -12.19 -2.98 -4.32
N LYS A 35 -12.36 -3.10 -5.64
CA LYS A 35 -11.36 -2.64 -6.61
C LYS A 35 -11.19 -1.12 -6.59
N ILE A 36 -12.29 -0.38 -6.62
CA ILE A 36 -12.27 1.09 -6.63
C ILE A 36 -11.74 1.61 -5.29
N THR A 37 -12.30 1.15 -4.17
CA THR A 37 -11.87 1.53 -2.83
C THR A 37 -10.40 1.18 -2.60
N GLY A 38 -9.92 0.02 -3.06
CA GLY A 38 -8.51 -0.35 -2.98
C GLY A 38 -7.58 0.60 -3.74
N MET A 39 -7.97 1.04 -4.94
CA MET A 39 -7.19 2.01 -5.73
C MET A 39 -7.17 3.39 -5.07
N VAL A 40 -8.32 3.87 -4.58
CA VAL A 40 -8.42 5.15 -3.86
C VAL A 40 -7.60 5.10 -2.57
N ALA A 41 -7.73 4.04 -1.78
CA ALA A 41 -6.94 3.83 -0.57
C ALA A 41 -5.44 3.75 -0.88
N SER A 42 -5.04 3.10 -1.98
CA SER A 42 -3.63 3.08 -2.43
C SER A 42 -3.09 4.47 -2.73
N LEU A 43 -3.88 5.33 -3.38
CA LEU A 43 -3.50 6.71 -3.66
C LEU A 43 -3.42 7.54 -2.37
N LEU A 44 -4.42 7.43 -1.49
CA LEU A 44 -4.42 8.11 -0.20
C LEU A 44 -3.27 7.68 0.70
N LEU A 45 -2.93 6.37 0.70
CA LEU A 45 -1.77 5.85 1.40
C LEU A 45 -0.49 6.55 0.92
N MET A 46 -0.30 6.68 -0.39
CA MET A 46 0.87 7.34 -0.97
C MET A 46 0.92 8.83 -0.61
N VAL A 47 -0.17 9.57 -0.88
CA VAL A 47 -0.23 11.02 -0.61
C VAL A 47 -0.02 11.30 0.88
N ALA A 48 -0.63 10.52 1.77
CA ALA A 48 -0.43 10.66 3.20
C ALA A 48 1.00 10.28 3.63
N GLY A 49 1.61 9.28 3.01
CA GLY A 49 3.00 8.92 3.23
C GLY A 49 3.97 10.05 2.87
N MET A 50 3.75 10.70 1.73
CA MET A 50 4.54 11.87 1.33
C MET A 50 4.30 13.06 2.27
N GLY A 51 3.05 13.26 2.71
CA GLY A 51 2.72 14.26 3.73
C GLY A 51 3.47 14.04 5.05
N LEU A 52 3.58 12.79 5.51
CA LEU A 52 4.38 12.43 6.69
C LEU A 52 5.86 12.72 6.51
N LEU A 53 6.44 12.41 5.34
CA LEU A 53 7.84 12.71 5.03
C LEU A 53 8.13 14.21 5.06
N ALA A 54 7.28 15.02 4.44
CA ALA A 54 7.42 16.48 4.44
C ALA A 54 7.38 17.07 5.86
N ARG A 55 6.62 16.47 6.78
CA ARG A 55 6.52 16.90 8.18
C ARG A 55 7.65 16.40 9.08
N THR A 56 8.48 15.48 8.59
CA THR A 56 9.64 14.94 9.31
C THR A 56 10.97 15.46 8.75
N GLY A 57 10.94 16.55 7.97
CA GLY A 57 12.14 17.17 7.40
C GLY A 57 12.68 16.51 6.13
N HIS A 58 12.06 15.43 5.66
CA HIS A 58 12.45 14.74 4.43
C HIS A 58 11.70 15.36 3.24
N SER A 59 12.19 16.51 2.77
CA SER A 59 11.64 17.19 1.59
C SER A 59 12.06 16.47 0.30
N HIS A 60 11.37 16.73 -0.81
CA HIS A 60 11.68 16.15 -2.13
C HIS A 60 13.02 16.65 -2.70
N GLY A 61 13.56 17.75 -2.16
CA GLY A 61 14.85 18.32 -2.58
C GLY A 61 16.06 17.73 -1.84
N ALA A 62 15.85 17.14 -0.66
CA ALA A 62 16.86 16.38 0.06
C ALA A 62 16.67 14.91 -0.30
N GLY A 63 17.69 14.25 -0.88
CA GLY A 63 17.56 12.88 -1.35
C GLY A 63 16.92 11.96 -0.31
N TRP A 64 15.90 11.20 -0.70
CA TRP A 64 15.17 10.35 0.24
C TRP A 64 16.06 9.24 0.84
N PRO A 65 15.90 8.92 2.14
CA PRO A 65 16.53 7.77 2.76
C PRO A 65 16.21 6.47 2.01
N ILE A 66 17.13 5.49 2.08
CA ILE A 66 16.98 4.22 1.36
C ILE A 66 15.68 3.48 1.75
N TRP A 67 15.29 3.50 3.03
CA TRP A 67 14.06 2.86 3.51
C TRP A 67 12.80 3.43 2.84
N VAL A 68 12.79 4.74 2.53
CA VAL A 68 11.68 5.39 1.80
C VAL A 68 11.60 4.85 0.38
N LYS A 69 12.75 4.79 -0.31
CA LYS A 69 12.82 4.31 -1.70
C LYS A 69 12.33 2.87 -1.80
N ILE A 70 12.77 2.00 -0.89
CA ILE A 70 12.31 0.60 -0.83
C ILE A 70 10.80 0.55 -0.58
N LYS A 71 10.29 1.34 0.37
CA LYS A 71 8.85 1.37 0.70
C LYS A 71 7.99 1.82 -0.49
N ILE A 72 8.43 2.83 -1.23
CA ILE A 72 7.77 3.29 -2.46
C ILE A 72 7.80 2.20 -3.54
N GLY A 73 8.93 1.51 -3.69
CA GLY A 73 9.06 0.36 -4.61
C GLY A 73 8.08 -0.75 -4.27
N ILE A 74 8.00 -1.16 -3.01
CA ILE A 74 7.03 -2.16 -2.54
C ILE A 74 5.59 -1.69 -2.81
N TRP A 75 5.29 -0.43 -2.50
CA TRP A 75 3.97 0.13 -2.78
C TRP A 75 3.62 0.09 -4.27
N LEU A 76 4.54 0.44 -5.17
CA LEU A 76 4.31 0.36 -6.62
C LEU A 76 4.01 -1.07 -7.07
N VAL A 77 4.77 -2.04 -6.56
CA VAL A 77 4.54 -3.47 -6.83
C VAL A 77 3.15 -3.90 -6.35
N LEU A 78 2.69 -3.43 -5.19
CA LEU A 78 1.36 -3.76 -4.68
C LEU A 78 0.24 -3.05 -5.45
N ALA A 79 0.40 -1.75 -5.70
CA ALA A 79 -0.61 -0.91 -6.33
C ALA A 79 -0.86 -1.28 -7.80
N VAL A 80 0.19 -1.68 -8.52
CA VAL A 80 0.12 -2.04 -9.94
C VAL A 80 0.16 -3.55 -10.14
N GLY A 81 1.14 -4.23 -9.53
CA GLY A 81 1.36 -5.66 -9.68
C GLY A 81 0.23 -6.51 -9.10
N GLY A 82 -0.33 -6.13 -7.95
CA GLY A 82 -1.45 -6.85 -7.32
C GLY A 82 -2.68 -6.97 -8.24
N PRO A 83 -3.28 -5.85 -8.71
CA PRO A 83 -4.41 -5.88 -9.63
C PRO A 83 -4.13 -6.61 -10.95
N ILE A 84 -2.93 -6.47 -11.51
CA ILE A 84 -2.54 -7.18 -12.74
C ILE A 84 -2.45 -8.69 -12.48
N ALA A 85 -1.77 -9.10 -11.41
CA ALA A 85 -1.60 -10.50 -11.06
C ALA A 85 -2.96 -11.19 -10.80
N TYR A 86 -3.87 -10.56 -10.05
CA TYR A 86 -5.22 -11.09 -9.82
C TYR A 86 -6.05 -11.22 -11.10
N LYS A 87 -5.83 -10.35 -12.09
CA LYS A 87 -6.50 -10.42 -13.40
C LYS A 87 -5.89 -11.52 -14.28
N ARG A 88 -4.57 -11.67 -14.27
CA ARG A 88 -3.83 -12.56 -15.20
C ARG A 88 -3.68 -13.99 -14.69
N LEU A 89 -3.71 -14.20 -13.37
CA LEU A 89 -3.44 -15.50 -12.73
C LEU A 89 -4.56 -15.86 -11.72
N PRO A 90 -5.81 -16.07 -12.19
CA PRO A 90 -6.96 -16.29 -11.31
C PRO A 90 -6.83 -17.54 -10.42
N SER A 91 -6.14 -18.58 -10.88
CA SER A 91 -5.89 -19.80 -10.10
C SER A 91 -4.87 -19.62 -8.96
N LYS A 92 -4.05 -18.56 -9.01
CA LYS A 92 -3.00 -18.28 -8.02
C LYS A 92 -3.35 -17.13 -7.07
N ARG A 93 -4.62 -16.70 -7.01
CA ARG A 93 -5.04 -15.57 -6.17
C ARG A 93 -4.65 -15.70 -4.69
N PRO A 94 -4.79 -16.86 -4.02
CA PRO A 94 -4.37 -17.00 -2.63
C PRO A 94 -2.85 -16.81 -2.44
N LEU A 95 -2.04 -17.33 -3.38
CA LEU A 95 -0.59 -17.14 -3.37
C LEU A 95 -0.22 -15.66 -3.57
N ILE A 96 -0.85 -14.99 -4.54
CA ILE A 96 -0.64 -13.56 -4.81
C ILE A 96 -1.03 -12.72 -3.58
N LEU A 97 -2.13 -13.07 -2.90
CA LEU A 97 -2.52 -12.43 -1.64
C LEU A 97 -1.45 -12.63 -0.56
N GLY A 98 -0.97 -13.87 -0.38
CA GLY A 98 0.10 -14.17 0.58
C GLY A 98 1.38 -13.35 0.32
N MET A 99 1.80 -13.25 -0.95
CA MET A 99 2.93 -12.41 -1.34
C MET A 99 2.67 -10.92 -1.08
N ALA A 100 1.45 -10.44 -1.36
CA ALA A 100 1.09 -9.05 -1.11
C ALA A 100 1.10 -8.71 0.39
N LEU A 101 0.61 -9.61 1.24
CA LEU A 101 0.65 -9.46 2.70
C LEU A 101 2.09 -9.51 3.23
N ALA A 102 2.95 -10.38 2.70
CA ALA A 102 4.36 -10.44 3.06
C ALA A 102 5.11 -9.14 2.69
N LEU A 103 4.83 -8.60 1.51
CA LEU A 103 5.37 -7.30 1.07
C LEU A 103 4.88 -6.14 1.96
N LEU A 104 3.60 -6.14 2.36
CA LEU A 104 3.09 -5.15 3.31
C LEU A 104 3.77 -5.25 4.67
N ALA A 105 3.96 -6.47 5.19
CA ALA A 105 4.67 -6.70 6.44
C ALA A 105 6.13 -6.20 6.37
N ALA A 106 6.81 -6.46 5.25
CA ALA A 106 8.15 -5.92 5.00
C ALA A 106 8.16 -4.38 4.95
N ALA A 107 7.18 -3.75 4.30
CA ALA A 107 7.05 -2.29 4.26
C ALA A 107 6.80 -1.67 5.64
N ILE A 108 6.12 -2.38 6.53
CA ILE A 108 5.89 -1.96 7.92
C ILE A 108 7.17 -2.15 8.75
N SER A 109 7.85 -3.28 8.63
CA SER A 109 9.08 -3.58 9.40
C SER A 109 10.20 -2.58 9.09
N LEU A 110 10.32 -2.13 7.83
CA LEU A 110 11.26 -1.07 7.43
C LEU A 110 11.08 0.25 8.20
N VAL A 111 9.90 0.52 8.76
CA VAL A 111 9.65 1.73 9.56
C VAL A 111 9.91 1.51 11.04
N VAL A 112 9.72 0.28 11.52
CA VAL A 112 9.91 -0.08 12.92
C VAL A 112 11.39 -0.26 13.27
N PHE A 113 12.18 -0.81 12.34
CA PHE A 113 13.59 -1.14 12.54
C PHE A 113 14.57 -0.18 11.84
N ARG A 114 14.11 1.01 11.45
CA ARG A 114 14.97 2.08 10.91
C ARG A 114 15.58 2.94 12.00
#